data_AF-A0A074Y0V1-F1
#
_entry.id   AF-A0A074Y0V1-F1
#
_cell.length_a   1.000
_cell.length_b   1.000
_cell.length_c   1.000
_cell.angle_alpha   90.00
_cell.angle_beta   90.00
_cell.angle_gamma   90.00
#
_symmetry.space_group_name_H-M   'P 1'
#
loop_
_entity.id
_entity.type
_entity.pdbx_description
1 polymer ?
#
loop_
_entity_poly.entity_id
_entity_poly.type
_entity_poly.pdbx_seq_one_letter_code
_entity_poly.pdbx_strand_id
1 'polypeptide(L)'
;MSTGAWVQRSKKKMSNKKHFEKYEQGSLRVALAEDDEYRHCFSTTCDAGQLHHGGVDQPIFTCQSCQHKNCVACEIDWHVDETCDQYQARRRTERGEEDERSRAEMEKISKECPECHAPIEKNDGCDHMTCSKCRHEFCWLCFVDYRNVRREGNQLYNKSCLYYYPILREAEDEFLVAEDPEDELGFLQELEAAARIAGQNEDA
;
A
#
# COMPACT_ATOMS: atom_id res chain seq x y z
N MET A 1 10.42 45.34 -22.21
CA MET A 1 9.21 45.65 -21.40
C MET A 1 7.99 45.00 -22.04
N SER A 2 7.70 43.71 -21.81
CA SER A 2 6.44 43.09 -22.27
C SER A 2 6.26 41.66 -21.72
N THR A 3 6.19 41.51 -20.39
CA THR A 3 5.83 40.21 -19.76
C THR A 3 4.62 40.32 -18.83
N GLY A 4 4.25 41.52 -18.37
CA GLY A 4 3.12 41.72 -17.45
C GLY A 4 1.72 41.65 -18.08
N ALA A 5 1.58 41.87 -19.39
CA ALA A 5 0.26 42.01 -20.03
C ALA A 5 -0.48 40.68 -20.27
N TRP A 6 0.24 39.55 -20.38
CA TRP A 6 -0.38 38.23 -20.61
C TRP A 6 -0.88 37.58 -19.32
N VAL A 7 -0.20 37.81 -18.18
CA VAL A 7 -0.62 37.28 -16.87
C VAL A 7 -1.94 37.92 -16.41
N GLN A 8 -2.20 39.18 -16.74
CA GLN A 8 -3.46 39.84 -16.37
C GLN A 8 -4.65 39.42 -17.24
N ARG A 9 -4.42 39.05 -18.51
CA ARG A 9 -5.51 38.79 -19.47
C ARG A 9 -6.18 37.42 -19.28
N SER A 10 -5.58 36.50 -18.51
CA SER A 10 -6.13 35.16 -18.23
C SER A 10 -6.86 35.03 -16.88
N LYS A 11 -6.82 36.04 -16.00
CA LYS A 11 -7.34 35.97 -14.62
C LYS A 11 -8.88 36.02 -14.49
N LYS A 12 -9.60 36.50 -15.52
CA LYS A 12 -11.08 36.64 -15.51
C LYS A 12 -11.86 35.36 -15.85
N LYS A 13 -11.20 34.21 -16.05
CA LYS A 13 -11.85 32.94 -16.44
C LYS A 13 -11.78 31.84 -15.37
N MET A 14 -11.39 32.15 -14.14
CA MET A 14 -11.46 31.17 -13.05
C MET A 14 -12.90 31.10 -12.55
N SER A 15 -13.68 30.11 -12.99
CA SER A 15 -15.14 30.07 -12.74
C SER A 15 -15.52 29.80 -11.27
N ASN A 16 -14.54 29.55 -10.40
CA ASN A 16 -14.76 29.30 -8.98
C ASN A 16 -14.17 30.45 -8.15
N LYS A 17 -15.05 31.26 -7.56
CA LYS A 17 -14.72 32.40 -6.70
C LYS A 17 -13.74 32.01 -5.58
N LYS A 18 -13.92 30.85 -4.95
CA LYS A 18 -13.05 30.36 -3.86
C LYS A 18 -11.63 30.09 -4.33
N HIS A 19 -11.46 29.59 -5.57
CA HIS A 19 -10.13 29.37 -6.14
C HIS A 19 -9.46 30.69 -6.52
N PHE A 20 -10.25 31.66 -6.99
CA PHE A 20 -9.75 33.00 -7.31
C PHE A 20 -9.26 33.74 -6.05
N GLU A 21 -10.04 33.73 -4.97
CA GLU A 21 -9.64 34.34 -3.69
C GLU A 21 -8.34 33.74 -3.13
N LYS A 22 -8.21 32.41 -3.17
CA LYS A 22 -6.96 31.73 -2.78
C LYS A 22 -5.77 32.12 -3.66
N TYR A 23 -5.98 32.27 -4.95
CA TYR A 23 -4.94 32.72 -5.87
C TYR A 23 -4.51 34.16 -5.56
N GLU A 24 -5.45 35.07 -5.31
CA GLU A 24 -5.15 36.45 -4.92
C GLU A 24 -4.39 36.51 -3.59
N GLN A 25 -4.84 35.77 -2.57
CA GLN A 25 -4.14 35.65 -1.29
C GLN A 25 -2.72 35.10 -1.45
N GLY A 26 -2.54 34.03 -2.24
CA GLY A 26 -1.22 33.48 -2.53
C GLY A 26 -0.32 34.47 -3.26
N SER A 27 -0.85 35.21 -4.24
CA SER A 27 -0.11 36.24 -4.96
C SER A 27 0.31 37.40 -4.05
N LEU A 28 -0.56 37.82 -3.12
CA LEU A 28 -0.25 38.84 -2.13
C LEU A 28 0.82 38.36 -1.17
N ARG A 29 0.73 37.12 -0.68
CA ARG A 29 1.72 36.51 0.23
C ARG A 29 3.12 36.49 -0.41
N VAL A 30 3.22 36.12 -1.69
CA VAL A 30 4.50 36.13 -2.41
C VAL A 30 5.06 37.54 -2.53
N ALA A 31 4.23 38.53 -2.87
CA ALA A 31 4.68 39.92 -2.98
C ALA A 31 5.12 40.51 -1.63
N LEU A 32 4.42 40.18 -0.54
CA LEU A 32 4.79 40.63 0.80
C LEU A 32 6.03 39.92 1.34
N ALA A 33 6.27 38.67 0.94
CA ALA A 33 7.47 37.91 1.30
C ALA A 33 8.76 38.45 0.63
N GLU A 34 8.67 39.46 -0.24
CA GLU A 34 9.84 40.21 -0.72
C GLU A 34 10.44 41.10 0.39
N ASP A 35 9.66 41.43 1.42
CA ASP A 35 10.13 42.14 2.61
C ASP A 35 10.67 41.14 3.64
N ASP A 36 11.96 41.28 4.00
CA ASP A 36 12.65 40.40 4.95
C ASP A 36 12.03 40.44 6.37
N GLU A 37 11.34 41.52 6.73
CA GLU A 37 10.65 41.65 8.01
C GLU A 37 9.22 41.10 7.96
N TYR A 38 8.63 40.91 6.77
CA TYR A 38 7.29 40.38 6.67
C TYR A 38 7.26 38.87 6.86
N ARG A 39 6.41 38.41 7.79
CA ARG A 39 6.24 36.99 8.05
C ARG A 39 4.78 36.58 8.09
N HIS A 40 4.51 35.46 7.43
CA HIS A 40 3.18 34.85 7.39
C HIS A 40 3.03 33.75 8.43
N CYS A 41 1.83 33.59 8.99
CA CYS A 41 1.55 32.49 9.92
C CYS A 41 1.52 31.14 9.19
N PHE A 42 2.21 30.12 9.71
CA PHE A 42 2.20 28.77 9.13
C PHE A 42 1.04 27.88 9.58
N SER A 43 0.15 28.38 10.46
CA SER A 43 -1.04 27.62 10.83
C SER A 43 -1.92 27.39 9.61
N THR A 44 -2.38 26.16 9.42
CA THR A 44 -3.27 25.77 8.31
C THR A 44 -4.64 26.44 8.37
N THR A 45 -4.98 27.08 9.49
CA THR A 45 -6.26 27.74 9.75
C THR A 45 -6.14 29.26 9.87
N CYS A 46 -4.95 29.83 9.65
CA CYS A 46 -4.70 31.26 9.78
C CYS A 46 -3.97 31.81 8.55
N ASP A 47 -4.54 32.85 7.93
CA ASP A 47 -3.95 33.56 6.80
C ASP A 47 -3.43 34.96 7.19
N ALA A 48 -3.11 35.16 8.47
CA ALA A 48 -2.56 36.42 8.94
C ALA A 48 -1.04 36.50 8.68
N GLY A 49 -0.56 37.71 8.43
CA GLY A 49 0.86 38.02 8.41
C GLY A 49 1.12 39.35 9.12
N GLN A 50 2.34 39.52 9.61
CA GLN A 50 2.76 40.68 10.40
C GLN A 50 4.26 40.89 10.21
N LEU A 51 4.73 42.09 10.58
CA LEU A 51 6.16 42.41 10.59
C LEU A 51 6.83 41.81 11.84
N HIS A 52 8.00 41.21 11.64
CA HIS A 52 8.84 40.58 12.65
C HIS A 52 10.27 41.14 12.58
N HIS A 53 10.46 42.28 13.23
CA HIS A 53 11.73 43.02 13.30
C HIS A 53 12.85 42.27 14.04
N GLY A 54 12.53 41.16 14.71
CA GLY A 54 13.49 40.38 15.51
C GLY A 54 14.46 39.53 14.67
N GLY A 55 14.20 39.36 13.37
CA GLY A 55 15.06 38.62 12.45
C GLY A 55 15.36 37.19 12.91
N VAL A 56 16.53 36.69 12.54
CA VAL A 56 17.03 35.35 12.92
C VAL A 56 17.46 35.26 14.39
N ASP A 57 17.82 36.39 15.01
CA ASP A 57 18.26 36.45 16.41
C ASP A 57 17.10 36.24 17.40
N GLN A 58 15.88 36.53 16.97
CA GLN A 58 14.65 36.18 17.68
C GLN A 58 13.80 35.25 16.80
N PRO A 59 14.16 33.95 16.72
CA PRO A 59 13.55 33.03 15.77
C PRO A 59 12.09 32.69 16.09
N ILE A 60 11.57 33.08 17.25
CA ILE A 60 10.19 32.84 17.67
C ILE A 60 9.27 33.91 17.06
N PHE A 61 8.53 33.53 16.02
CA PHE A 61 7.42 34.32 15.51
C PHE A 61 6.13 33.91 16.21
N THR A 62 5.44 34.85 16.86
CA THR A 62 4.11 34.60 17.47
C THR A 62 3.05 35.38 16.71
N CYS A 63 2.14 34.69 16.03
CA CYS A 63 1.06 35.31 15.26
C CYS A 63 0.11 36.09 16.18
N GLN A 64 -0.11 37.38 15.92
CA GLN A 64 -1.02 38.20 16.71
C GLN A 64 -2.49 37.80 16.54
N SER A 65 -2.87 37.25 15.39
CA SER A 65 -4.27 36.86 15.10
C SER A 65 -4.68 35.54 15.75
N CYS A 66 -3.80 34.54 15.79
CA CYS A 66 -4.13 33.19 16.27
C CYS A 66 -3.23 32.66 17.39
N GLN A 67 -2.21 33.43 17.80
CA GLN A 67 -1.21 33.05 18.82
C GLN A 67 -0.36 31.82 18.50
N HIS A 68 -0.44 31.31 17.26
CA HIS A 68 0.41 30.20 16.81
C HIS A 68 1.88 30.64 16.72
N LYS A 69 2.78 29.77 17.18
CA LYS A 69 4.22 30.03 17.25
C LYS A 69 4.94 29.29 16.14
N ASN A 70 5.78 30.01 15.41
CA ASN A 70 6.56 29.51 14.29
C ASN A 70 8.04 29.80 14.51
N CYS A 71 8.90 28.93 13.98
CA CYS A 71 10.32 29.20 13.87
C CYS A 71 10.61 29.90 12.55
N VAL A 72 11.12 31.13 12.61
CA VAL A 72 11.47 31.92 11.41
C VAL A 72 12.64 31.30 10.67
N ALA A 73 13.61 30.75 11.40
CA ALA A 73 14.87 30.23 10.84
C ALA A 73 14.70 28.97 9.98
N CYS A 74 13.74 28.10 10.32
CA CYS A 74 13.48 26.87 9.57
C CYS A 74 12.07 26.75 8.98
N GLU A 75 11.28 27.82 9.06
CA GLU A 75 9.98 27.96 8.39
C GLU A 75 8.94 26.88 8.75
N ILE A 76 8.89 26.51 10.03
CA ILE A 76 8.00 25.47 10.55
C ILE A 76 7.36 25.92 11.87
N ASP A 77 6.51 25.07 12.44
CA ASP A 77 6.01 25.24 13.79
C ASP A 77 7.16 25.34 14.80
N TRP A 78 6.97 26.16 15.84
CA TRP A 78 7.98 26.35 16.88
C TRP A 78 8.30 25.04 17.60
N HIS A 79 9.58 24.72 17.68
CA HIS A 79 10.11 23.57 18.40
C HIS A 79 10.84 24.03 19.67
N VAL A 80 10.53 23.38 20.80
CA VAL A 80 11.06 23.72 22.13
C VAL A 80 12.32 22.89 22.39
N ASP A 81 13.34 23.50 23.01
CA ASP A 81 14.59 22.86 23.47
C ASP A 81 15.43 22.13 22.40
N GLU A 82 15.11 22.33 21.12
CA GLU A 82 15.86 21.78 19.99
C GLU A 82 16.33 22.91 19.08
N THR A 83 17.53 22.79 18.55
CA THR A 83 17.98 23.60 17.40
C THR A 83 17.22 23.18 16.14
N CYS A 84 17.19 24.05 15.13
CA CYS A 84 16.54 23.75 13.85
C CYS A 84 17.10 22.47 13.20
N ASP A 85 18.41 22.25 13.29
CA ASP A 85 19.07 21.06 12.75
C ASP A 85 18.64 19.78 13.49
N GLN A 86 18.55 19.83 14.81
CA GLN A 86 18.09 18.70 15.62
C GLN A 86 16.63 18.34 15.30
N TYR A 87 15.75 19.35 15.21
CA TYR A 87 14.36 19.13 14.81
C TYR A 87 14.26 18.49 13.43
N GLN A 88 15.01 19.00 12.44
CA GLN A 88 15.01 18.45 11.09
C GLN A 88 15.55 17.01 11.05
N ALA A 89 16.63 16.71 11.78
CA ALA A 89 17.20 15.38 11.85
C ALA A 89 16.22 14.37 12.47
N ARG A 90 15.54 14.76 13.56
CA ARG A 90 14.49 13.96 14.18
C ARG A 90 13.35 13.69 13.20
N ARG A 91 12.81 14.73 12.54
CA ARG A 91 11.73 14.58 11.55
C ARG A 91 12.09 13.71 10.36
N ARG A 92 13.34 13.77 9.88
CA ARG A 92 13.83 12.87 8.82
C ARG A 92 13.84 11.43 9.26
N THR A 93 14.26 11.17 10.50
CA THR A 93 14.30 9.83 11.09
C THR A 93 12.89 9.28 11.27
N GLU A 94 11.99 10.05 11.92
CA GLU A 94 10.58 9.68 12.11
C GLU A 94 9.89 9.34 10.78
N ARG A 95 10.10 10.17 9.75
CA ARG A 95 9.55 9.93 8.42
C ARG A 95 10.12 8.66 7.79
N GLY A 96 11.42 8.42 7.92
CA GLY A 96 12.04 7.19 7.41
C GLY A 96 11.47 5.93 8.07
N GLU A 97 11.24 5.98 9.38
CA GLU A 97 10.61 4.87 10.14
C GLU A 97 9.14 4.66 9.75
N GLU A 98 8.38 5.74 9.51
CA GLU A 98 7.00 5.67 9.03
C GLU A 98 6.92 5.10 7.60
N ASP A 99 7.80 5.55 6.70
CA ASP A 99 7.90 5.07 5.32
C ASP A 99 8.26 3.56 5.30
N GLU A 100 9.21 3.13 6.14
CA GLU A 100 9.59 1.72 6.26
C GLU A 100 8.45 0.87 6.82
N ARG A 101 7.77 1.34 7.87
CA ARG A 101 6.60 0.66 8.44
C ARG A 101 5.47 0.53 7.41
N SER A 102 5.22 1.58 6.65
CA SER A 102 4.21 1.58 5.58
C SER A 102 4.55 0.56 4.50
N ARG A 103 5.82 0.52 4.09
CA ARG A 103 6.30 -0.45 3.10
C ARG A 103 6.18 -1.89 3.61
N ALA A 104 6.59 -2.16 4.84
CA ALA A 104 6.47 -3.48 5.45
C ALA A 104 5.00 -3.94 5.57
N GLU A 105 4.06 -3.02 5.81
CA GLU A 105 2.64 -3.34 5.81
C GLU A 105 2.11 -3.63 4.41
N MET A 106 2.53 -2.85 3.41
CA MET A 106 2.20 -3.12 2.00
C MET A 106 2.70 -4.50 1.55
N GLU A 107 3.89 -4.93 1.98
CA GLU A 107 4.43 -6.26 1.65
C GLU A 107 3.65 -7.41 2.29
N LYS A 108 2.93 -7.18 3.39
CA LYS A 108 2.06 -8.22 3.99
C LYS A 108 0.76 -8.41 3.24
N ILE A 109 0.19 -7.32 2.72
CA ILE A 109 -1.14 -7.32 2.09
C ILE A 109 -1.08 -7.41 0.56
N SER A 110 0.07 -7.10 -0.03
CA SER A 110 0.27 -7.07 -1.49
C SER A 110 1.50 -7.87 -1.89
N LYS A 111 1.49 -8.36 -3.13
CA LYS A 111 2.64 -9.00 -3.77
C LYS A 111 2.98 -8.26 -5.06
N GLU A 112 4.23 -8.35 -5.49
CA GLU A 112 4.66 -7.71 -6.73
C GLU A 112 4.28 -8.53 -7.96
N CYS A 113 3.94 -7.83 -9.05
CA CYS A 113 3.77 -8.44 -10.35
C CYS A 113 5.11 -9.01 -10.85
N PRO A 114 5.17 -10.28 -11.30
CA PRO A 114 6.43 -10.88 -11.77
C PRO A 114 6.99 -10.22 -13.04
N GLU A 115 6.16 -9.52 -13.82
CA GLU A 115 6.57 -8.87 -15.07
C GLU A 115 6.98 -7.40 -14.87
N CYS A 116 6.19 -6.62 -14.13
CA CYS A 116 6.38 -5.17 -14.04
C CYS A 116 6.63 -4.64 -12.62
N HIS A 117 6.73 -5.53 -11.62
CA HIS A 117 6.98 -5.23 -10.21
C HIS A 117 5.99 -4.23 -9.58
N ALA A 118 4.84 -4.00 -10.20
CA ALA A 118 3.78 -3.23 -9.60
C ALA A 118 3.20 -4.01 -8.40
N PRO A 119 2.95 -3.37 -7.25
CA PRO A 119 2.26 -4.00 -6.13
C PRO A 119 0.82 -4.33 -6.53
N ILE A 120 0.39 -5.54 -6.20
CA ILE A 120 -0.94 -6.07 -6.49
C ILE A 120 -1.50 -6.60 -5.18
N GLU A 121 -2.70 -6.17 -4.81
CA GLU A 121 -3.47 -6.76 -3.71
C GLU A 121 -4.23 -8.00 -4.21
N LYS A 122 -4.36 -9.03 -3.37
CA LYS A 122 -5.07 -10.25 -3.76
C LYS A 122 -6.56 -9.93 -3.95
N ASN A 123 -7.13 -10.31 -5.09
CA ASN A 123 -8.59 -10.35 -5.23
C ASN A 123 -9.14 -11.53 -4.42
N ASP A 124 -10.16 -11.30 -3.61
CA ASP A 124 -10.76 -12.36 -2.82
C ASP A 124 -11.36 -13.47 -3.74
N GLY A 125 -11.11 -14.73 -3.38
CA GLY A 125 -11.70 -15.90 -4.06
C GLY A 125 -11.01 -16.47 -5.30
N CYS A 126 -9.94 -15.88 -5.86
CA CYS A 126 -9.26 -16.46 -7.04
C CYS A 126 -7.74 -16.25 -7.03
N ASP A 127 -6.97 -17.32 -7.26
CA ASP A 127 -5.51 -17.25 -7.41
C ASP A 127 -5.05 -16.92 -8.85
N HIS A 128 -5.98 -16.85 -9.81
CA HIS A 128 -5.71 -16.30 -11.15
C HIS A 128 -5.77 -14.77 -11.10
N MET A 129 -4.60 -14.14 -11.12
CA MET A 129 -4.47 -12.69 -11.00
C MET A 129 -4.08 -12.06 -12.33
N THR A 130 -4.67 -10.91 -12.64
CA THR A 130 -4.32 -10.09 -13.80
C THR A 130 -3.78 -8.75 -13.33
N CYS A 131 -2.54 -8.42 -13.67
CA CYS A 131 -1.95 -7.13 -13.34
C CYS A 131 -2.74 -5.98 -13.99
N SER A 132 -3.14 -4.98 -13.21
CA SER A 132 -3.84 -3.80 -13.73
C SER A 132 -2.96 -2.93 -14.62
N LYS A 133 -1.64 -2.89 -14.36
CA LYS A 133 -0.67 -2.06 -15.08
C LYS A 133 -0.22 -2.65 -16.42
N CYS A 134 0.27 -3.89 -16.43
CA CYS A 134 0.81 -4.53 -17.64
C CYS A 134 -0.11 -5.62 -18.24
N ARG A 135 -1.24 -5.94 -17.60
CA ARG A 135 -2.19 -6.97 -18.06
C ARG A 135 -1.61 -8.39 -18.14
N HIS A 136 -0.47 -8.63 -17.49
CA HIS A 136 0.10 -9.97 -17.31
C HIS A 136 -0.80 -10.81 -16.39
N GLU A 137 -1.06 -12.05 -16.77
CA GLU A 137 -1.92 -13.00 -16.06
C GLU A 137 -1.05 -14.08 -15.42
N PHE A 138 -1.08 -14.20 -14.10
CA PHE A 138 -0.18 -15.09 -13.35
C PHE A 138 -0.85 -15.70 -12.12
N CYS A 139 -0.30 -16.81 -11.64
CA CYS A 139 -0.76 -17.48 -10.43
C CYS A 139 -0.28 -16.74 -9.18
N TRP A 140 -1.21 -16.37 -8.29
CA TRP A 140 -0.90 -15.69 -7.03
C TRP A 140 -0.02 -16.50 -6.08
N LEU A 141 -0.09 -17.84 -6.16
CA LEU A 141 0.65 -18.74 -5.28
C LEU A 141 2.10 -18.94 -5.73
N CYS A 142 2.33 -19.08 -7.03
CA CYS A 142 3.63 -19.47 -7.57
C CYS A 142 4.21 -18.56 -8.66
N PHE A 143 3.50 -17.47 -9.00
CA PHE A 143 3.90 -16.45 -9.98
C PHE A 143 4.13 -16.93 -11.41
N VAL A 144 3.71 -18.15 -11.74
CA VAL A 144 3.80 -18.69 -13.11
C VAL A 144 2.79 -17.99 -14.03
N ASP A 145 3.22 -17.70 -15.26
CA ASP A 145 2.41 -17.10 -16.33
C ASP A 145 1.30 -18.05 -16.82
N TYR A 146 0.04 -17.62 -16.69
CA TYR A 146 -1.12 -18.37 -17.15
C TYR A 146 -1.21 -18.53 -18.67
N ARG A 147 -0.58 -17.66 -19.45
CA ARG A 147 -0.51 -17.83 -20.91
C ARG A 147 0.33 -19.04 -21.30
N ASN A 148 1.34 -19.40 -20.49
CA ASN A 148 2.14 -20.61 -20.72
C ASN A 148 1.35 -21.84 -20.26
N VAL A 149 0.78 -21.79 -19.06
CA VAL A 149 -0.06 -22.89 -18.53
C VAL A 149 -1.23 -23.21 -19.46
N ARG A 150 -1.93 -22.20 -20.01
CA ARG A 150 -3.04 -22.44 -20.96
C ARG A 150 -2.61 -23.14 -22.26
N ARG A 151 -1.34 -23.02 -22.66
CA ARG A 151 -0.81 -23.63 -23.88
C ARG A 151 -0.25 -25.03 -23.64
N GLU A 152 0.45 -25.22 -22.54
CA GLU A 152 1.22 -26.44 -22.31
C GLU A 152 0.61 -27.34 -21.23
N GLY A 153 -0.09 -26.78 -20.24
CA GLY A 153 -0.74 -27.50 -19.16
C GLY A 153 -0.21 -27.16 -17.75
N ASN A 154 -0.81 -27.81 -16.76
CA ASN A 154 -0.61 -27.54 -15.33
C ASN A 154 0.77 -27.96 -14.80
N GLN A 155 1.54 -28.74 -15.54
CA GLN A 155 2.91 -29.13 -15.17
C GLN A 155 3.89 -27.94 -15.11
N LEU A 156 3.51 -26.78 -15.68
CA LEU A 156 4.33 -25.57 -15.63
C LEU A 156 4.22 -24.81 -14.30
N TYR A 157 3.19 -25.08 -13.48
CA TYR A 157 3.16 -24.50 -12.14
C TYR A 157 4.35 -24.97 -11.32
N ASN A 158 4.73 -24.20 -10.29
CA ASN A 158 5.72 -24.68 -9.34
C ASN A 158 5.20 -25.95 -8.64
N LYS A 159 6.04 -26.96 -8.39
CA LYS A 159 5.67 -28.20 -7.71
C LYS A 159 4.99 -28.00 -6.34
N SER A 160 5.29 -26.88 -5.67
CA SER A 160 4.66 -26.50 -4.40
C SER A 160 3.32 -25.78 -4.56
N CYS A 161 2.87 -25.52 -5.79
CA CYS A 161 1.61 -24.86 -6.09
C CYS A 161 0.45 -25.86 -6.06
N LEU A 162 -0.68 -25.45 -5.48
CA LEU A 162 -1.90 -26.26 -5.44
C LEU A 162 -2.43 -26.67 -6.82
N TYR A 163 -2.04 -25.96 -7.88
CA TYR A 163 -2.49 -26.22 -9.25
C TYR A 163 -1.51 -27.09 -10.07
N TYR A 164 -0.35 -27.43 -9.51
CA TYR A 164 0.60 -28.29 -10.21
C TYR A 164 0.06 -29.72 -10.35
N TYR A 165 0.07 -30.23 -11.58
CA TYR A 165 -0.17 -31.64 -11.86
C TYR A 165 0.76 -32.10 -12.99
N PRO A 166 1.51 -33.21 -12.82
CA PRO A 166 2.39 -33.71 -13.85
C PRO A 166 1.59 -34.25 -15.05
N ILE A 167 2.12 -34.10 -16.27
CA ILE A 167 1.58 -34.84 -17.42
C ILE A 167 1.90 -36.32 -17.20
N LEU A 168 0.87 -37.13 -16.91
CA LEU A 168 0.97 -38.57 -17.02
C LEU A 168 1.08 -38.92 -18.51
N ARG A 169 2.30 -39.07 -19.02
CA ARG A 169 2.52 -39.68 -20.34
C ARG A 169 2.51 -41.18 -20.13
N GLU A 170 1.60 -41.86 -20.82
CA GLU A 170 1.36 -43.30 -20.80
C GLU A 170 2.64 -44.15 -20.64
N ALA A 171 2.87 -44.57 -19.39
CA ALA A 171 3.41 -45.86 -19.02
C ALA A 171 2.81 -46.14 -17.64
N GLU A 172 1.82 -47.03 -17.64
CA GLU A 172 1.12 -47.60 -16.47
C GLU A 172 -0.02 -46.72 -15.94
N ASP A 173 -1.21 -46.99 -16.50
CA ASP A 173 -2.47 -46.91 -15.79
C ASP A 173 -2.37 -47.68 -14.45
N GLU A 174 -2.00 -46.98 -13.38
CA GLU A 174 -2.60 -47.20 -12.05
C GLU A 174 -3.56 -46.04 -11.79
N PHE A 175 -4.56 -45.93 -12.66
CA PHE A 175 -5.86 -45.48 -12.21
C PHE A 175 -6.24 -46.43 -11.08
N LEU A 176 -6.42 -45.91 -9.87
CA LEU A 176 -7.18 -46.58 -8.82
C LEU A 176 -8.62 -46.77 -9.34
N VAL A 177 -8.81 -47.71 -10.28
CA VAL A 177 -10.04 -48.48 -10.33
C VAL A 177 -9.93 -49.28 -9.06
N ALA A 178 -10.90 -49.15 -8.16
CA ALA A 178 -11.02 -50.06 -7.04
C ALA A 178 -10.83 -51.49 -7.56
N GLU A 179 -9.74 -52.13 -7.17
CA GLU A 179 -9.55 -53.56 -7.39
C GLU A 179 -10.66 -54.26 -6.61
N ASP A 180 -11.56 -54.88 -7.38
CA ASP A 180 -12.56 -55.89 -7.02
C ASP A 180 -13.62 -55.59 -5.92
N PRO A 181 -14.93 -55.60 -6.27
CA PRO A 181 -16.04 -55.59 -5.32
C PRO A 181 -16.21 -56.89 -4.49
N GLU A 182 -15.32 -57.87 -4.61
CA GLU A 182 -15.49 -59.17 -3.97
C GLU A 182 -14.81 -59.29 -2.59
N ASP A 183 -13.99 -58.32 -2.19
CA ASP A 183 -13.36 -58.29 -0.85
C ASP A 183 -14.20 -57.57 0.22
N GLU A 184 -15.35 -56.99 -0.14
CA GLU A 184 -16.33 -56.49 0.83
C GLU A 184 -16.98 -57.63 1.63
N LEU A 185 -17.04 -58.85 1.06
CA LEU A 185 -17.63 -60.02 1.72
C LEU A 185 -16.69 -60.65 2.77
N GLY A 186 -15.37 -60.55 2.57
CA GLY A 186 -14.37 -61.02 3.52
C GLY A 186 -14.31 -60.12 4.76
N PHE A 187 -14.34 -58.81 4.58
CA PHE A 187 -14.28 -57.85 5.68
C PHE A 187 -15.56 -57.85 6.55
N LEU A 188 -16.74 -58.05 5.93
CA LEU A 188 -18.00 -58.21 6.66
C LEU A 188 -18.07 -59.55 7.41
N GLN A 189 -17.51 -60.64 6.88
CA GLN A 189 -17.43 -61.91 7.60
C GLN A 189 -16.47 -61.85 8.80
N GLU A 190 -15.36 -61.12 8.69
CA GLU A 190 -14.44 -60.92 9.83
C GLU A 190 -15.04 -60.01 10.92
N LEU A 191 -15.77 -58.96 10.55
CA LEU A 191 -16.49 -58.10 11.51
C LEU A 191 -17.65 -58.85 12.18
N GLU A 192 -18.39 -59.70 11.47
CA GLU A 192 -19.42 -60.55 12.07
C GLU A 192 -18.82 -61.64 12.98
N ALA A 193 -17.67 -62.21 12.62
CA ALA A 193 -16.95 -63.16 13.46
C ALA A 193 -16.42 -62.51 14.75
N ALA A 194 -15.88 -61.28 14.65
CA ALA A 194 -15.45 -60.50 15.80
C ALA A 194 -16.62 -60.11 16.72
N ALA A 195 -17.78 -59.76 16.16
CA ALA A 195 -18.99 -59.45 16.93
C ALA A 195 -19.56 -60.68 17.67
N ARG A 196 -19.44 -61.89 17.10
CA ARG A 196 -19.82 -63.15 17.79
C ARG A 196 -18.91 -63.51 18.94
N ILE A 197 -17.61 -63.19 18.87
CA ILE A 197 -16.65 -63.42 19.96
C ILE A 197 -16.88 -62.43 21.10
N ALA A 198 -17.28 -61.18 20.80
CA ALA A 198 -17.60 -60.17 21.81
C ALA A 198 -18.91 -60.48 22.58
N GLY A 199 -19.87 -61.19 21.98
CA GLY A 199 -21.16 -61.50 22.59
C GLY A 199 -21.20 -62.71 23.54
N GLN A 200 -20.06 -63.35 23.87
CA GLN A 200 -20.00 -64.49 24.81
C GLN A 200 -19.41 -64.15 26.18
N ASN A 201 -19.17 -62.86 26.49
CA ASN A 201 -18.61 -62.40 27.77
C ASN A 201 -19.53 -61.41 28.50
N GLU A 202 -20.86 -61.59 28.43
CA GLU A 202 -21.82 -60.84 29.27
C GLU A 202 -22.79 -61.71 30.10
N ASP A 203 -22.66 -63.05 30.07
CA ASP A 203 -23.49 -63.96 30.91
C ASP A 203 -22.64 -64.97 31.73
N ALA A 204 -21.62 -64.49 32.45
CA ALA A 204 -20.94 -65.24 33.52
C ALA A 204 -20.63 -64.35 34.74
#